data_AF-A0A928H1D6-F1
#
_entry.id   AF-A0A928H1D6-F1
#
_cell.length_a   1.000
_cell.length_b   1.000
_cell.length_c   1.000
_cell.angle_alpha   90.00
_cell.angle_beta   90.00
_cell.angle_gamma   90.00
#
_symmetry.space_group_name_H-M   'P 1'
#
loop_
_entity.id
_entity.type
_entity.pdbx_description
1 polymer ?
#
loop_
_entity_poly.entity_id
_entity_poly.type
_entity_poly.pdbx_seq_one_letter_code
_entity_poly.pdbx_strand_id
1 'polypeptide(L)'
;MKKDTVVRALIMIVSLAAASWLALFLTPMQNEITREKRMLTKAPVAGLHKFLADVAWMRFVNYAGGLATIDTTNVDKVSEMLKSIIAYDPNFIESYQSGILSISNADPKLAVKILSEACSNPHLRSNVQIPFYAGFILSRTIVDQNNPDKVLSQPDYAAAARFFRMAMQRSGHPEPYIVSNYIRAKAKMRGGDEYYAMLAVLYEEWKMSRVKKGDFLPSDYCRIPDIEARLMRAAREAKYPIDDDGRLVKPSKASLELIAKVQKEAFADNHLCVNCISPTQPGDKFCSVCGHQVAVWGVCSQCKQVLPANANFCPSCGKRQ
;
A
#
# COMPACT_ATOMS: atom_id res chain seq x y z
N MET A 1 14.00 -60.78 -31.86
CA MET A 1 14.67 -60.10 -30.72
C MET A 1 15.32 -61.14 -29.83
N LYS A 2 16.57 -60.93 -29.37
CA LYS A 2 17.22 -61.85 -28.42
C LYS A 2 16.40 -61.87 -27.12
N LYS A 3 16.23 -63.05 -26.49
CA LYS A 3 15.44 -63.21 -25.24
C LYS A 3 15.84 -62.19 -24.17
N ASP A 4 17.13 -61.88 -24.07
CA ASP A 4 17.68 -60.89 -23.16
C ASP A 4 17.14 -59.45 -23.43
N THR A 5 16.97 -59.07 -24.70
CA THR A 5 16.37 -57.78 -25.07
C THR A 5 14.90 -57.68 -24.65
N VAL A 6 14.15 -58.79 -24.74
CA VAL A 6 12.74 -58.85 -24.33
C VAL A 6 12.62 -58.75 -22.81
N VAL A 7 13.49 -59.43 -22.06
CA VAL A 7 13.53 -59.36 -20.60
C VAL A 7 13.88 -57.96 -20.10
N ARG A 8 14.89 -57.30 -20.69
CA ARG A 8 15.24 -55.92 -20.34
C ARG A 8 14.12 -54.93 -20.66
N ALA A 9 13.44 -55.10 -21.79
CA ALA A 9 12.27 -54.29 -22.14
C ALA A 9 11.13 -54.47 -21.13
N LEU A 10 10.84 -55.71 -20.72
CA LEU A 10 9.87 -56.02 -19.69
C LEU A 10 10.23 -55.38 -18.34
N ILE A 11 11.49 -55.48 -17.91
CA ILE A 11 11.96 -54.84 -16.67
C ILE A 11 11.75 -53.33 -16.75
N MET A 12 12.13 -52.67 -17.84
CA MET A 12 11.91 -51.23 -18.01
C MET A 12 10.42 -50.85 -17.93
N ILE A 13 9.54 -51.61 -18.58
CA ILE A 13 8.09 -51.36 -18.56
C ILE A 13 7.53 -51.53 -17.14
N VAL A 14 7.92 -52.61 -16.44
CA VAL A 14 7.47 -52.88 -15.07
C VAL A 14 7.99 -51.81 -14.12
N SER A 15 9.25 -51.39 -14.25
CA SER A 15 9.83 -50.29 -13.46
C SER A 15 9.12 -48.96 -13.71
N LEU A 16 8.81 -48.62 -14.96
CA LEU A 16 8.06 -47.41 -15.31
C LEU A 16 6.64 -47.45 -14.72
N ALA A 17 5.98 -48.59 -14.80
CA ALA A 17 4.64 -48.79 -14.24
C ALA A 17 4.65 -48.67 -12.71
N ALA A 18 5.61 -49.30 -12.04
CA ALA A 18 5.79 -49.21 -10.59
C ALA A 18 6.10 -47.78 -10.13
N ALA A 19 6.99 -47.07 -10.84
CA ALA A 19 7.32 -45.67 -10.55
C ALA A 19 6.12 -44.75 -10.76
N SER A 20 5.33 -44.98 -11.83
CA SER A 20 4.13 -44.21 -12.14
C SER A 20 3.03 -44.45 -11.10
N TRP A 21 2.83 -45.70 -10.67
CA TRP A 21 1.89 -46.04 -9.59
C TRP A 21 2.30 -45.39 -8.27
N LEU A 22 3.59 -45.48 -7.90
CA LEU A 22 4.11 -44.83 -6.70
C LEU A 22 3.92 -43.30 -6.78
N ALA A 23 4.16 -42.68 -7.93
CA ALA A 23 3.94 -41.25 -8.12
C ALA A 23 2.47 -40.86 -7.95
N LEU A 24 1.53 -41.66 -8.48
CA LEU A 24 0.09 -41.44 -8.31
C LEU A 24 -0.35 -41.61 -6.86
N PHE A 25 0.25 -42.55 -6.12
CA PHE A 25 -0.05 -42.78 -4.70
C PHE A 25 0.52 -41.68 -3.79
N LEU A 26 1.78 -41.28 -4.01
CA LEU A 26 2.46 -40.29 -3.18
C LEU A 26 2.00 -38.85 -3.46
N THR A 27 1.55 -38.54 -4.68
CA THR A 27 1.20 -37.16 -5.05
C THR A 27 0.05 -36.58 -4.22
N PRO A 28 -1.07 -37.29 -3.98
CA PRO A 28 -2.12 -36.85 -3.06
C PRO A 28 -1.60 -36.61 -1.63
N MET A 29 -0.81 -37.54 -1.08
CA MET A 29 -0.25 -37.42 0.27
C MET A 29 0.69 -36.20 0.38
N GLN A 30 1.52 -35.97 -0.63
CA GLN A 30 2.38 -34.79 -0.71
C GLN A 30 1.56 -33.50 -0.85
N ASN A 31 0.40 -33.52 -1.50
CA ASN A 31 -0.49 -32.35 -1.59
C ASN A 31 -1.18 -32.03 -0.26
N GLU A 32 -1.39 -33.02 0.60
CA GLU A 32 -1.93 -32.81 1.96
C GLU A 32 -0.90 -32.12 2.86
N ILE A 33 0.37 -32.50 2.74
CA ILE A 33 1.48 -31.95 3.50
C ILE A 33 1.91 -30.58 2.94
N THR A 34 1.97 -30.45 1.61
CA THR A 34 2.44 -29.26 0.90
C THR A 34 1.33 -28.72 -0.01
N ARG A 35 0.46 -27.88 0.56
CA ARG A 35 -0.66 -27.27 -0.18
C ARG A 35 -0.22 -26.48 -1.42
N GLU A 36 1.00 -25.95 -1.41
CA GLU A 36 1.62 -25.20 -2.52
C GLU A 36 1.90 -26.06 -3.76
N LYS A 37 2.00 -27.39 -3.62
CA LYS A 37 2.37 -28.29 -4.73
C LYS A 37 1.40 -28.20 -5.91
N ARG A 38 0.14 -27.83 -5.67
CA ARG A 38 -0.87 -27.60 -6.72
C ARG A 38 -0.58 -26.36 -7.59
N MET A 39 0.18 -25.41 -7.07
CA MET A 39 0.55 -24.17 -7.75
C MET A 39 1.88 -24.28 -8.51
N LEU A 40 2.65 -25.35 -8.25
CA LEU A 40 3.94 -25.59 -8.90
C LEU A 40 3.78 -26.11 -10.32
N THR A 41 4.78 -25.84 -11.16
CA THR A 41 4.90 -26.49 -12.45
C THR A 41 4.92 -28.03 -12.32
N LYS A 42 4.25 -28.71 -13.25
CA LYS A 42 4.26 -30.18 -13.38
C LYS A 42 5.52 -30.71 -14.07
N ALA A 43 6.52 -29.86 -14.29
CA ALA A 43 7.80 -30.27 -14.86
C ALA A 43 8.42 -31.43 -14.04
N PRO A 44 9.05 -32.43 -14.70
CA PRO A 44 9.60 -33.61 -14.04
C PRO A 44 10.93 -33.30 -13.35
N VAL A 45 10.89 -32.41 -12.34
CA VAL A 45 12.07 -31.85 -11.67
C VAL A 45 12.35 -32.52 -10.32
N ALA A 46 11.76 -33.69 -10.07
CA ALA A 46 11.98 -34.52 -8.89
C ALA A 46 11.84 -33.78 -7.53
N GLY A 47 11.01 -32.74 -7.46
CA GLY A 47 10.81 -31.95 -6.23
C GLY A 47 11.86 -30.85 -6.00
N LEU A 48 12.80 -30.65 -6.92
CA LEU A 48 13.84 -29.61 -6.86
C LEU A 48 13.35 -28.24 -7.37
N HIS A 49 12.05 -27.98 -7.28
CA HIS A 49 11.42 -26.76 -7.79
C HIS A 49 12.08 -25.50 -7.24
N LYS A 50 12.31 -25.41 -5.92
CA LYS A 50 12.96 -24.24 -5.30
C LYS A 50 14.39 -24.02 -5.79
N PHE A 51 15.19 -25.10 -5.84
CA PHE A 51 16.55 -25.03 -6.40
C PHE A 51 16.54 -24.56 -7.86
N LEU A 52 15.58 -25.02 -8.66
CA LEU A 52 15.43 -24.54 -10.03
C LEU A 52 14.95 -23.09 -10.12
N ALA A 53 14.13 -22.62 -9.17
CA ALA A 53 13.78 -21.22 -9.06
C ALA A 53 15.04 -20.37 -8.80
N ASP A 54 15.92 -20.79 -7.89
CA ASP A 54 17.19 -20.11 -7.61
C ASP A 54 18.11 -20.07 -8.84
N VAL A 55 18.26 -21.20 -9.54
CA VAL A 55 19.04 -21.27 -10.78
C VAL A 55 18.44 -20.39 -11.87
N ALA A 56 17.12 -20.39 -12.02
CA ALA A 56 16.42 -19.55 -12.98
C ALA A 56 16.56 -18.07 -12.61
N TRP A 57 16.54 -17.72 -11.31
CA TRP A 57 16.80 -16.36 -10.82
C TRP A 57 18.21 -15.90 -11.14
N MET A 58 19.24 -16.71 -10.89
CA MET A 58 20.62 -16.38 -11.26
C MET A 58 20.75 -16.12 -12.77
N ARG A 59 20.11 -16.94 -13.59
CA ARG A 59 20.08 -16.74 -15.05
C ARG A 59 19.35 -15.46 -15.45
N PHE A 60 18.24 -15.16 -14.78
CA PHE A 60 17.50 -13.91 -14.98
C PHE A 60 18.37 -12.71 -14.64
N VAL A 61 19.02 -12.70 -13.47
CA VAL A 61 19.90 -11.59 -13.05
C VAL A 61 21.04 -11.39 -14.04
N ASN A 62 21.68 -12.47 -14.49
CA ASN A 62 22.77 -12.37 -15.47
C ASN A 62 22.28 -11.85 -16.83
N TYR A 63 21.13 -12.34 -17.30
CA TYR A 63 20.54 -11.88 -18.57
C TYR A 63 20.11 -10.41 -18.49
N ALA A 64 19.32 -10.05 -17.47
CA ALA A 64 18.82 -8.70 -17.28
C ALA A 64 19.96 -7.70 -17.01
N GLY A 65 20.98 -8.10 -16.25
CA GLY A 65 22.18 -7.29 -16.02
C GLY A 65 23.05 -7.07 -17.26
N GLY A 66 22.90 -7.92 -18.28
CA GLY A 66 23.53 -7.73 -19.59
C GLY A 66 22.75 -6.80 -20.54
N LEU A 67 21.53 -6.39 -20.18
CA LEU A 67 20.72 -5.45 -20.96
C LEU A 67 21.01 -4.02 -20.54
N ALA A 68 21.03 -3.09 -21.50
CA ALA A 68 21.13 -1.66 -21.21
C ALA A 68 19.85 -1.13 -20.52
N THR A 69 18.68 -1.59 -20.98
CA THR A 69 17.38 -1.32 -20.39
C THR A 69 16.40 -2.45 -20.71
N ILE A 70 15.36 -2.60 -19.90
CA ILE A 70 14.23 -3.48 -20.19
C ILE A 70 13.11 -2.62 -20.77
N ASP A 71 12.73 -2.91 -22.01
CA ASP A 71 11.79 -2.12 -22.80
C ASP A 71 10.88 -3.02 -23.66
N THR A 72 10.04 -2.41 -24.49
CA THR A 72 9.07 -3.13 -25.33
C THR A 72 9.68 -4.05 -26.39
N THR A 73 10.99 -3.97 -26.65
CA THR A 73 11.68 -4.83 -27.62
C THR A 73 12.18 -6.15 -27.01
N ASN A 74 12.39 -6.18 -25.69
CA ASN A 74 12.99 -7.33 -24.99
C ASN A 74 12.15 -7.87 -23.82
N VAL A 75 11.09 -7.15 -23.41
CA VAL A 75 10.26 -7.49 -22.25
C VAL A 75 9.61 -8.87 -22.33
N ASP A 76 9.29 -9.36 -23.53
CA ASP A 76 8.71 -10.69 -23.69
C ASP A 76 9.63 -11.76 -23.11
N LYS A 77 10.94 -11.68 -23.43
CA LYS A 77 11.90 -12.67 -22.95
C LYS A 77 12.12 -12.58 -21.45
N VAL A 78 12.26 -11.36 -20.95
CA VAL A 78 12.41 -11.08 -19.52
C VAL A 78 11.19 -11.60 -18.74
N SER A 79 10.00 -11.38 -19.28
CA SER A 79 8.73 -11.84 -18.70
C SER A 79 8.61 -13.36 -18.68
N GLU A 80 9.04 -14.06 -19.73
CA GLU A 80 9.09 -15.54 -19.74
C GLU A 80 10.00 -16.09 -18.63
N MET A 81 11.16 -15.48 -18.44
CA MET A 81 12.11 -15.90 -17.40
C MET A 81 11.49 -15.72 -16.01
N LEU A 82 10.87 -14.56 -15.75
CA LEU A 82 10.18 -14.27 -14.49
C LEU A 82 9.00 -15.21 -14.24
N LYS A 83 8.16 -15.46 -15.25
CA LYS A 83 7.06 -16.44 -15.17
C LYS A 83 7.57 -17.84 -14.85
N SER A 84 8.71 -18.23 -15.42
CA SER A 84 9.33 -19.54 -15.15
C SER A 84 9.78 -19.66 -13.69
N ILE A 85 10.42 -18.61 -13.15
CA ILE A 85 10.84 -18.54 -11.75
C ILE A 85 9.63 -18.67 -10.82
N ILE A 86 8.57 -17.89 -11.08
CA ILE A 86 7.33 -17.93 -10.29
C ILE A 86 6.62 -19.30 -10.40
N ALA A 87 6.66 -19.94 -11.57
CA ALA A 87 6.09 -21.28 -11.76
C ALA A 87 6.87 -22.37 -11.00
N TYR A 88 8.17 -22.17 -10.78
CA TYR A 88 8.98 -23.03 -9.93
C TYR A 88 8.79 -22.74 -8.45
N ASP A 89 8.73 -21.47 -8.03
CA ASP A 89 8.46 -21.09 -6.65
C ASP A 89 7.56 -19.84 -6.58
N PRO A 90 6.25 -20.02 -6.40
CA PRO A 90 5.31 -18.91 -6.25
C PRO A 90 5.55 -18.05 -5.00
N ASN A 91 6.38 -18.51 -4.06
CA ASN A 91 6.73 -17.79 -2.83
C ASN A 91 8.04 -17.01 -2.96
N PHE A 92 8.69 -17.04 -4.13
CA PHE A 92 9.98 -16.39 -4.35
C PHE A 92 9.84 -14.86 -4.38
N ILE A 93 10.00 -14.22 -3.22
CA ILE A 93 9.66 -12.81 -2.97
C ILE A 93 10.39 -11.86 -3.94
N GLU A 94 11.66 -12.11 -4.19
CA GLU A 94 12.56 -11.29 -5.00
C GLU A 94 12.08 -11.21 -6.45
N SER A 95 11.44 -12.27 -6.96
CA SER A 95 10.85 -12.26 -8.30
C SER A 95 9.76 -11.19 -8.42
N TYR A 96 8.95 -10.98 -7.38
CA TYR A 96 7.89 -9.97 -7.39
C TYR A 96 8.41 -8.57 -7.10
N GLN A 97 9.31 -8.43 -6.14
CA GLN A 97 9.76 -7.12 -5.67
C GLN A 97 10.75 -6.46 -6.64
N SER A 98 11.70 -7.24 -7.17
CA SER A 98 12.75 -6.73 -8.05
C SER A 98 12.50 -7.16 -9.49
N GLY A 99 12.15 -8.44 -9.70
CA GLY A 99 11.91 -9.00 -11.03
C GLY A 99 10.74 -8.35 -11.75
N ILE A 100 9.52 -8.44 -11.21
CA ILE A 100 8.31 -7.90 -11.83
C ILE A 100 8.36 -6.37 -11.92
N LEU A 101 9.00 -5.70 -10.96
CA LEU A 101 9.19 -4.25 -11.04
C LEU A 101 10.10 -3.86 -12.22
N SER A 102 11.08 -4.70 -12.58
CA SER A 102 11.98 -4.43 -13.71
C SER A 102 11.26 -4.38 -15.06
N ILE A 103 10.12 -5.07 -15.20
CA ILE A 103 9.31 -5.05 -16.43
C ILE A 103 8.20 -3.99 -16.39
N SER A 104 7.97 -3.28 -15.27
CA SER A 104 6.77 -2.46 -15.11
C SER A 104 6.68 -1.28 -16.07
N ASN A 105 7.81 -0.79 -16.57
CA ASN A 105 7.86 0.31 -17.54
C ASN A 105 7.74 -0.17 -18.99
N ALA A 106 7.83 -1.48 -19.24
CA ALA A 106 7.75 -2.08 -20.56
C ALA A 106 6.43 -2.84 -20.77
N ASP A 107 5.96 -3.57 -19.74
CA ASP A 107 4.65 -4.21 -19.71
C ASP A 107 3.97 -4.00 -18.34
N PRO A 108 3.42 -2.80 -18.09
CA PRO A 108 2.76 -2.48 -16.83
C PRO A 108 1.54 -3.36 -16.55
N LYS A 109 0.82 -3.79 -17.60
CA LYS A 109 -0.40 -4.60 -17.47
C LYS A 109 -0.06 -5.99 -16.95
N LEU A 110 0.96 -6.62 -17.51
CA LEU A 110 1.43 -7.92 -17.02
C LEU A 110 2.00 -7.81 -15.60
N ALA A 111 2.78 -6.76 -15.31
CA ALA A 111 3.34 -6.55 -13.98
C ALA A 111 2.24 -6.45 -12.91
N VAL A 112 1.21 -5.62 -13.14
CA VAL A 112 0.06 -5.50 -12.23
C VAL A 112 -0.68 -6.82 -12.08
N LYS A 113 -0.90 -7.55 -13.19
CA LYS A 113 -1.57 -8.85 -13.15
C LYS A 113 -0.83 -9.83 -12.22
N ILE A 114 0.47 -9.98 -12.39
CA ILE A 114 1.29 -10.90 -11.60
C ILE A 114 1.32 -10.46 -10.12
N LEU A 115 1.51 -9.18 -9.83
CA LEU A 115 1.51 -8.67 -8.46
C LEU A 115 0.13 -8.82 -7.77
N SER A 116 -0.95 -8.65 -8.53
CA SER A 116 -2.32 -8.88 -8.04
C SER A 116 -2.56 -10.35 -7.69
N GLU A 117 -2.09 -11.27 -8.53
CA GLU A 117 -2.16 -12.72 -8.26
C GLU A 117 -1.32 -13.06 -7.01
N ALA A 118 -0.11 -12.50 -6.90
CA ALA A 118 0.76 -12.68 -5.74
C ALA A 118 0.15 -12.16 -4.43
N CYS A 119 -0.67 -11.11 -4.48
CA CYS A 119 -1.41 -10.64 -3.31
C CYS A 119 -2.37 -11.71 -2.74
N SER A 120 -2.83 -12.65 -3.55
CA SER A 120 -3.71 -13.73 -3.10
C SER A 120 -2.96 -14.94 -2.52
N ASN A 121 -1.62 -14.98 -2.66
CA ASN A 121 -0.79 -16.06 -2.13
C ASN A 121 -0.75 -16.02 -0.59
N PRO A 122 -1.17 -17.10 0.12
CA PRO A 122 -1.15 -17.18 1.58
C PRO A 122 0.21 -16.91 2.23
N HIS A 123 1.30 -17.31 1.59
CA HIS A 123 2.67 -17.19 2.11
C HIS A 123 3.21 -15.77 1.96
N LEU A 124 2.63 -14.97 1.07
CA LEU A 124 3.02 -13.59 0.80
C LEU A 124 2.10 -12.58 1.51
N ARG A 125 1.18 -13.03 2.37
CA ARG A 125 0.18 -12.17 3.03
C ARG A 125 0.77 -11.10 3.94
N SER A 126 1.94 -11.32 4.53
CA SER A 126 2.65 -10.33 5.34
C SER A 126 3.47 -9.35 4.50
N ASN A 127 3.66 -9.61 3.20
CA ASN A 127 4.46 -8.75 2.34
C ASN A 127 3.67 -7.48 1.97
N VAL A 128 4.18 -6.33 2.42
CA VAL A 128 3.60 -5.00 2.19
C VAL A 128 3.99 -4.43 0.82
N GLN A 129 5.13 -4.84 0.27
CA GLN A 129 5.70 -4.27 -0.95
C GLN A 129 4.95 -4.72 -2.20
N ILE A 130 4.54 -5.99 -2.27
CA ILE A 130 3.81 -6.53 -3.42
C ILE A 130 2.54 -5.71 -3.73
N PRO A 131 1.60 -5.51 -2.77
CA PRO A 131 0.46 -4.64 -3.02
C PRO A 131 0.88 -3.18 -3.23
N PHE A 132 1.90 -2.67 -2.53
CA PHE A 132 2.39 -1.31 -2.76
C PHE A 132 2.84 -1.10 -4.22
N TYR A 133 3.63 -2.00 -4.79
CA TYR A 133 4.11 -1.90 -6.17
C TYR A 133 2.97 -2.01 -7.19
N ALA A 134 1.98 -2.88 -6.96
CA ALA A 134 0.79 -2.93 -7.80
C ALA A 134 0.08 -1.57 -7.82
N GLY A 135 -0.13 -0.96 -6.65
CA GLY A 135 -0.73 0.37 -6.54
C GLY A 135 0.11 1.46 -7.18
N PHE A 136 1.43 1.40 -7.04
CA PHE A 136 2.38 2.38 -7.58
C PHE A 136 2.47 2.36 -9.12
N ILE A 137 2.35 1.18 -9.73
CA ILE A 137 2.24 1.05 -11.19
C ILE A 137 0.92 1.64 -11.66
N LEU A 138 -0.19 1.31 -10.98
CA LEU A 138 -1.53 1.78 -11.32
C LEU A 138 -1.76 3.28 -11.08
N SER A 139 -0.93 3.95 -10.27
CA SER A 139 -1.10 5.39 -9.99
C SER A 139 -0.40 6.31 -10.98
N ARG A 140 0.19 5.78 -12.06
CA ARG A 140 1.06 6.55 -12.97
C ARG A 140 0.68 6.33 -14.43
N THR A 141 0.91 7.36 -15.23
CA THR A 141 0.97 7.22 -16.67
C THR A 141 2.31 6.61 -17.03
N ILE A 142 2.29 5.52 -17.79
CA ILE A 142 3.49 4.81 -18.23
C ILE A 142 3.50 4.84 -19.75
N VAL A 143 4.56 5.40 -20.31
CA VAL A 143 4.79 5.52 -21.74
C VAL A 143 5.92 4.59 -22.17
N ASP A 144 5.92 4.23 -23.45
CA ASP A 144 6.98 3.42 -24.04
C ASP A 144 8.29 4.21 -24.07
N GLN A 145 9.37 3.64 -23.53
CA GLN A 145 10.68 4.30 -23.51
C GLN A 145 11.20 4.60 -24.91
N ASN A 146 10.86 3.74 -25.88
CA ASN A 146 11.27 3.87 -27.27
C ASN A 146 10.32 4.77 -28.08
N ASN A 147 9.16 5.10 -27.53
CA ASN A 147 8.18 5.99 -28.16
C ASN A 147 7.32 6.71 -27.09
N PRO A 148 7.74 7.90 -26.63
CA PRO A 148 7.04 8.64 -25.58
C PRO A 148 5.57 8.98 -25.89
N ASP A 149 5.18 9.04 -27.17
CA ASP A 149 3.79 9.28 -27.58
C ASP A 149 2.90 8.03 -27.37
N LYS A 150 3.50 6.85 -27.23
CA LYS A 150 2.80 5.59 -27.00
C LYS A 150 2.59 5.37 -25.52
N VAL A 151 1.39 5.66 -25.04
CA VAL A 151 0.96 5.34 -23.68
C VAL A 151 0.71 3.84 -23.53
N LEU A 152 1.46 3.18 -22.63
CA LEU A 152 1.32 1.76 -22.29
C LEU A 152 0.24 1.55 -21.20
N SER A 153 0.13 2.48 -20.26
CA SER A 153 -0.89 2.45 -19.21
C SER A 153 -1.27 3.85 -18.75
N GLN A 154 -2.56 4.06 -18.51
CA GLN A 154 -3.09 5.24 -17.84
C GLN A 154 -3.31 4.94 -16.35
N PRO A 155 -3.37 5.96 -15.47
CA PRO A 155 -3.65 5.76 -14.06
C PRO A 155 -5.05 5.17 -13.80
N ASP A 156 -5.12 4.14 -12.96
CA ASP A 156 -6.34 3.68 -12.30
C ASP A 156 -6.19 3.92 -10.80
N TYR A 157 -6.52 5.15 -10.38
CA TYR A 157 -6.40 5.56 -8.98
C TYR A 157 -7.32 4.77 -8.05
N ALA A 158 -8.45 4.25 -8.56
CA ALA A 158 -9.36 3.43 -7.77
C ALA A 158 -8.73 2.08 -7.43
N ALA A 159 -8.13 1.41 -8.41
CA ALA A 159 -7.36 0.18 -8.17
C ALA A 159 -6.12 0.45 -7.33
N ALA A 160 -5.39 1.53 -7.60
CA ALA A 160 -4.22 1.91 -6.82
C ALA A 160 -4.55 2.11 -5.33
N ALA A 161 -5.63 2.84 -5.03
CA ALA A 161 -6.07 3.05 -3.64
C ALA A 161 -6.42 1.75 -2.92
N ARG A 162 -7.03 0.76 -3.61
CA ARG A 162 -7.30 -0.57 -3.04
C ARG A 162 -6.00 -1.29 -2.66
N PHE A 163 -5.01 -1.26 -3.54
CA PHE A 163 -3.72 -1.89 -3.30
C PHE A 163 -2.92 -1.19 -2.19
N PHE A 164 -2.86 0.15 -2.16
CA PHE A 164 -2.22 0.85 -1.05
C PHE A 164 -2.92 0.60 0.28
N ARG A 165 -4.25 0.52 0.31
CA ARG A 165 -4.99 0.13 1.52
C ARG A 165 -4.63 -1.28 1.96
N MET A 166 -4.52 -2.23 1.03
CA MET A 166 -4.05 -3.59 1.33
C MET A 166 -2.64 -3.57 1.93
N ALA A 167 -1.72 -2.79 1.36
CA ALA A 167 -0.36 -2.63 1.90
C ALA A 167 -0.36 -2.07 3.34
N MET A 168 -1.19 -1.06 3.63
CA MET A 168 -1.37 -0.54 4.99
C MET A 168 -1.95 -1.59 5.95
N GLN A 169 -2.93 -2.39 5.51
CA GLN A 169 -3.56 -3.43 6.34
C GLN A 169 -2.62 -4.58 6.70
N ARG A 170 -1.64 -4.86 5.84
CA ARG A 170 -0.61 -5.88 6.07
C ARG A 170 0.50 -5.40 7.01
N SER A 171 0.61 -4.10 7.23
CA SER A 171 1.58 -3.52 8.16
C SER A 171 0.96 -3.29 9.54
N GLY A 172 1.69 -3.64 10.59
CA GLY A 172 1.37 -3.17 11.94
C GLY A 172 1.55 -1.66 12.08
N HIS A 173 2.54 -1.11 11.37
CA HIS A 173 2.89 0.32 11.34
C HIS A 173 3.13 0.74 9.89
N PRO A 174 2.10 1.22 9.17
CA PRO A 174 2.24 1.60 7.77
C PRO A 174 3.29 2.68 7.55
N GLU A 175 4.20 2.46 6.61
CA GLU A 175 5.26 3.41 6.31
C GLU A 175 4.68 4.71 5.70
N PRO A 176 5.28 5.88 5.98
CA PRO A 176 4.73 7.17 5.56
C PRO A 176 4.46 7.30 4.05
N TYR A 177 5.29 6.66 3.21
CA TYR A 177 5.11 6.73 1.76
C TYR A 177 3.90 5.91 1.29
N ILE A 178 3.57 4.77 1.93
CA ILE A 178 2.38 3.97 1.60
C ILE A 178 1.13 4.79 1.90
N VAL A 179 1.10 5.40 3.10
CA VAL A 179 0.01 6.27 3.54
C VAL A 179 -0.16 7.46 2.59
N SER A 180 0.95 8.10 2.21
CA SER A 180 0.92 9.26 1.31
C SER A 180 0.39 8.90 -0.08
N ASN A 181 0.84 7.77 -0.65
CA ASN A 181 0.35 7.29 -1.94
C ASN A 181 -1.13 6.91 -1.90
N TYR A 182 -1.58 6.28 -0.82
CA TYR A 182 -3.00 5.99 -0.60
C TYR A 182 -3.87 7.26 -0.61
N ILE A 183 -3.48 8.28 0.18
CA ILE A 183 -4.24 9.53 0.28
C ILE A 183 -4.26 10.24 -1.09
N ARG A 184 -3.11 10.33 -1.76
CA ARG A 184 -3.00 10.95 -3.09
C ARG A 184 -3.86 10.21 -4.13
N ALA A 185 -3.85 8.89 -4.15
CA ALA A 185 -4.67 8.10 -5.07
C ALA A 185 -6.16 8.41 -4.86
N LYS A 186 -6.65 8.38 -3.61
CA LYS A 186 -8.05 8.76 -3.30
C LYS A 186 -8.36 10.22 -3.63
N ALA A 187 -7.41 11.13 -3.44
CA ALA A 187 -7.60 12.53 -3.79
C ALA A 187 -7.70 12.72 -5.32
N LYS A 188 -6.83 12.07 -6.10
CA LYS A 188 -6.88 12.12 -7.58
C LYS A 188 -8.18 11.50 -8.14
N MET A 189 -8.76 10.49 -7.47
CA MET A 189 -10.09 9.98 -7.84
C MET A 189 -11.21 11.03 -7.72
N ARG A 190 -11.07 11.99 -6.79
CA ARG A 190 -12.06 13.07 -6.63
C ARG A 190 -11.93 14.13 -7.73
N GLY A 191 -10.71 14.36 -8.20
CA GLY A 191 -10.39 15.45 -9.11
C GLY A 191 -10.57 16.83 -8.48
N GLY A 192 -10.36 17.88 -9.28
CA GLY A 192 -10.53 19.27 -8.85
C GLY A 192 -9.41 19.78 -7.95
N ASP A 193 -9.77 20.65 -6.99
CA ASP A 193 -8.85 21.26 -6.02
C ASP A 193 -8.16 20.18 -5.17
N GLU A 194 -6.83 20.07 -5.33
CA GLU A 194 -6.03 19.05 -4.65
C GLU A 194 -6.07 19.21 -3.13
N TYR A 195 -6.07 20.43 -2.61
CA TYR A 195 -6.12 20.68 -1.18
C TYR A 195 -7.46 20.26 -0.59
N TYR A 196 -8.56 20.60 -1.27
CA TYR A 196 -9.89 20.12 -0.92
C TYR A 196 -9.94 18.59 -0.91
N ALA A 197 -9.46 17.96 -1.97
CA ALA A 197 -9.53 16.51 -2.15
C ALA A 197 -8.72 15.77 -1.07
N MET A 198 -7.51 16.25 -0.74
CA MET A 198 -6.67 15.70 0.33
C MET A 198 -7.35 15.85 1.70
N LEU A 199 -7.91 17.03 2.00
CA LEU A 199 -8.65 17.27 3.24
C LEU A 199 -9.88 16.35 3.35
N ALA A 200 -10.65 16.20 2.27
CA ALA A 200 -11.83 15.36 2.23
C ALA A 200 -11.50 13.89 2.50
N VAL A 201 -10.43 13.37 1.90
CA VAL A 201 -9.98 11.99 2.13
C VAL A 201 -9.61 11.78 3.60
N LEU A 202 -8.81 12.67 4.18
CA LEU A 202 -8.38 12.56 5.59
C LEU A 202 -9.57 12.67 6.54
N TYR A 203 -10.54 13.53 6.23
CA TYR A 203 -11.73 13.70 7.05
C TYR A 203 -12.62 12.46 7.04
N GLU A 204 -12.78 11.81 5.88
CA GLU A 204 -13.50 10.53 5.78
C GLU A 204 -12.80 9.42 6.57
N GLU A 205 -11.48 9.31 6.46
CA GLU A 205 -10.70 8.32 7.20
C GLU A 205 -10.73 8.58 8.72
N TRP A 206 -10.73 9.86 9.12
CA TRP A 206 -10.94 10.24 10.52
C TRP A 206 -12.34 9.83 11.00
N LYS A 207 -13.40 10.03 10.20
CA LYS A 207 -14.75 9.54 10.55
C LYS A 207 -14.77 8.04 10.74
N MET A 208 -14.14 7.29 9.83
CA MET A 208 -14.01 5.84 9.94
C MET A 208 -13.24 5.43 11.21
N SER A 209 -12.28 6.25 11.67
CA SER A 209 -11.56 5.99 12.93
C SER A 209 -12.41 6.20 14.18
N ARG A 210 -13.54 6.91 14.10
CA ARG A 210 -14.45 7.18 15.23
C ARG A 210 -15.54 6.12 15.40
N VAL A 211 -15.76 5.28 14.39
CA VAL A 211 -16.75 4.22 14.45
C VAL A 211 -16.30 3.14 15.43
N LYS A 212 -17.21 2.62 16.26
CA LYS A 212 -16.90 1.59 17.26
C LYS A 212 -16.48 0.29 16.58
N LYS A 213 -15.47 -0.38 17.14
CA LYS A 213 -15.06 -1.72 16.71
C LYS A 213 -16.21 -2.71 16.93
N GLY A 214 -16.70 -3.33 15.86
CA GLY A 214 -17.80 -4.30 15.89
C GLY A 214 -18.84 -4.13 14.78
N ASP A 215 -18.99 -2.92 14.24
CA ASP A 215 -20.03 -2.62 13.26
C ASP A 215 -19.59 -2.88 11.79
N PHE A 216 -18.30 -3.15 11.56
CA PHE A 216 -17.72 -3.25 10.20
C PHE A 216 -16.64 -4.33 10.07
N LEU A 217 -16.35 -4.71 8.81
CA LEU A 217 -15.29 -5.65 8.46
C LEU A 217 -13.91 -5.06 8.79
N PRO A 218 -12.88 -5.90 9.05
CA PRO A 218 -11.50 -5.44 9.29
C PRO A 218 -10.92 -4.52 8.20
N SER A 219 -11.48 -4.58 6.99
CA SER A 219 -11.11 -3.73 5.85
C SER A 219 -11.50 -2.25 6.01
N ASP A 220 -12.42 -1.97 6.94
CA ASP A 220 -13.12 -0.69 7.04
C ASP A 220 -12.62 0.16 8.21
N TYR A 221 -11.59 -0.31 8.91
CA TYR A 221 -10.91 0.49 9.94
C TYR A 221 -9.87 1.42 9.32
N CYS A 222 -9.83 2.66 9.80
CA CYS A 222 -8.75 3.59 9.50
C CYS A 222 -7.40 3.01 9.96
N ARG A 223 -6.43 2.96 9.04
CA ARG A 223 -5.05 2.50 9.29
C ARG A 223 -4.03 3.61 9.14
N ILE A 224 -4.48 4.85 8.98
CA ILE A 224 -3.61 6.01 8.85
C ILE A 224 -3.08 6.39 10.24
N PRO A 225 -1.76 6.32 10.49
CA PRO A 225 -1.17 6.79 11.74
C PRO A 225 -1.35 8.30 11.89
N ASP A 226 -1.57 8.74 13.12
CA ASP A 226 -1.68 10.16 13.49
C ASP A 226 -2.73 10.93 12.66
N ILE A 227 -3.88 10.29 12.41
CA ILE A 227 -4.92 10.82 11.52
C ILE A 227 -5.38 12.23 11.91
N GLU A 228 -5.50 12.53 13.21
CA GLU A 228 -5.88 13.87 13.67
C GLU A 228 -4.83 14.93 13.32
N ALA A 229 -3.54 14.63 13.52
CA ALA A 229 -2.45 15.54 13.18
C ALA A 229 -2.37 15.77 11.66
N ARG A 230 -2.56 14.71 10.86
CA ARG A 230 -2.63 14.81 9.40
C ARG A 230 -3.84 15.61 8.95
N LEU A 231 -5.01 15.40 9.55
CA LEU A 231 -6.23 16.16 9.27
C LEU A 231 -6.04 17.65 9.59
N MET A 232 -5.43 17.97 10.73
CA MET A 232 -5.12 19.36 11.10
C MET A 232 -4.18 20.02 10.10
N ARG A 233 -3.14 19.30 9.66
CA ARG A 233 -2.21 19.79 8.65
C ARG A 233 -2.92 20.04 7.32
N ALA A 234 -3.72 19.10 6.84
CA ALA A 234 -4.46 19.26 5.59
C ALA A 234 -5.49 20.40 5.65
N ALA A 235 -6.14 20.63 6.80
CA ALA A 235 -7.06 21.75 6.97
C ALA A 235 -6.32 23.11 6.88
N ARG A 236 -5.10 23.19 7.40
CA ARG A 236 -4.25 24.39 7.27
C ARG A 236 -3.78 24.60 5.83
N GLU A 237 -3.29 23.54 5.17
CA GLU A 237 -2.86 23.60 3.77
C GLU A 237 -4.02 24.00 2.85
N ALA A 238 -5.24 23.49 3.07
CA ALA A 238 -6.42 23.89 2.33
C ALA A 238 -6.92 25.31 2.61
N LYS A 239 -6.57 25.87 3.77
CA LYS A 239 -6.87 27.28 4.11
C LYS A 239 -5.92 28.25 3.42
N TYR A 240 -4.66 27.83 3.24
CA TYR A 240 -3.59 28.63 2.66
C TYR A 240 -2.94 27.85 1.50
N PRO A 241 -3.70 27.57 0.42
CA PRO A 241 -3.17 26.78 -0.68
C PRO A 241 -2.10 27.58 -1.43
N ILE A 242 -1.08 26.87 -1.92
CA ILE A 242 -0.05 27.42 -2.80
C ILE A 242 -0.18 26.85 -4.21
N ASP A 243 0.14 27.66 -5.22
CA ASP A 243 0.31 27.21 -6.61
C ASP A 243 1.68 26.54 -6.84
N ASP A 244 1.92 26.12 -8.08
CA ASP A 244 3.18 25.47 -8.49
C ASP A 244 4.41 26.38 -8.34
N ASP A 245 4.22 27.71 -8.33
CA ASP A 245 5.27 28.71 -8.09
C ASP A 245 5.45 29.03 -6.59
N GLY A 246 4.70 28.34 -5.71
CA GLY A 246 4.75 28.53 -4.27
C GLY A 246 4.02 29.80 -3.77
N ARG A 247 3.19 30.43 -4.61
CA ARG A 247 2.44 31.64 -4.25
C ARG A 247 1.09 31.27 -3.66
N LEU A 248 0.64 32.06 -2.69
CA LEU A 248 -0.66 31.86 -2.06
C LEU A 248 -1.80 32.11 -3.04
N VAL A 249 -2.69 31.14 -3.14
CA VAL A 249 -3.91 31.21 -3.93
C VAL A 249 -5.12 31.34 -3.02
N LYS A 250 -6.20 31.90 -3.54
CA LYS A 250 -7.47 31.95 -2.81
C LYS A 250 -8.03 30.52 -2.64
N PRO A 251 -8.37 30.08 -1.41
CA PRO A 251 -8.97 28.77 -1.20
C PRO A 251 -10.34 28.68 -1.86
N SER A 252 -10.67 27.48 -2.37
CA SER A 252 -11.97 27.22 -2.97
C SER A 252 -13.09 27.31 -1.93
N LYS A 253 -14.31 27.61 -2.38
CA LYS A 253 -15.50 27.66 -1.50
C LYS A 253 -15.72 26.31 -0.81
N ALA A 254 -15.55 25.21 -1.54
CA ALA A 254 -15.67 23.85 -1.02
C ALA A 254 -14.62 23.56 0.07
N SER A 255 -13.37 24.01 -0.10
CA SER A 255 -12.33 23.93 0.93
C SER A 255 -12.75 24.66 2.20
N LEU A 256 -13.24 25.91 2.10
CA LEU A 256 -13.67 26.68 3.27
C LEU A 256 -14.85 26.04 4.01
N GLU A 257 -15.85 25.54 3.29
CA GLU A 257 -17.00 24.82 3.87
C GLU A 257 -16.57 23.54 4.59
N LEU A 258 -15.67 22.77 3.98
CA LEU A 258 -15.14 21.55 4.58
C LEU A 258 -14.26 21.83 5.80
N ILE A 259 -13.42 22.87 5.76
CA ILE A 259 -12.62 23.32 6.90
C ILE A 259 -13.52 23.65 8.09
N ALA A 260 -14.60 24.42 7.86
CA ALA A 260 -15.54 24.76 8.93
C ALA A 260 -16.20 23.51 9.54
N LYS A 261 -16.56 22.53 8.70
CA LYS A 261 -17.11 21.25 9.15
C LYS A 261 -16.11 20.44 9.97
N VAL A 262 -14.87 20.35 9.50
CA VAL A 262 -13.76 19.66 10.18
C VAL A 262 -13.46 20.32 11.52
N GLN A 263 -13.40 21.66 11.58
CA GLN A 263 -13.20 22.40 12.83
C GLN A 263 -14.30 22.10 13.85
N LYS A 264 -15.56 22.05 13.41
CA LYS A 264 -16.71 21.78 14.28
C LYS A 264 -16.77 20.32 14.76
N GLU A 265 -16.48 19.35 13.89
CA GLU A 265 -16.66 17.93 14.23
C GLU A 265 -15.40 17.29 14.80
N ALA A 266 -14.22 17.59 14.24
CA ALA A 266 -12.97 16.92 14.60
C ALA A 266 -12.15 17.69 15.63
N PHE A 267 -12.31 19.02 15.72
CA PHE A 267 -11.45 19.88 16.53
C PHE A 267 -12.20 20.71 17.57
N ALA A 268 -13.47 20.41 17.86
CA ALA A 268 -14.26 21.14 18.85
C ALA A 268 -13.55 21.27 20.21
N ASP A 269 -12.82 20.22 20.62
CA ASP A 269 -12.15 20.14 21.91
C ASP A 269 -10.62 20.38 21.82
N ASN A 270 -10.07 20.57 20.63
CA ASN A 270 -8.61 20.62 20.42
C ASN A 270 -7.98 22.00 20.65
N HIS A 271 -8.73 22.95 21.21
CA HIS A 271 -8.24 24.27 21.58
C HIS A 271 -7.44 24.97 20.44
N LEU A 272 -7.99 24.90 19.22
CA LEU A 272 -7.36 25.48 18.04
C LEU A 272 -7.88 26.90 17.79
N CYS A 273 -7.03 27.74 17.19
CA CYS A 273 -7.44 29.03 16.70
C CYS A 273 -8.44 28.86 15.54
N VAL A 274 -9.63 29.45 15.66
CA VAL A 274 -10.65 29.44 14.59
C VAL A 274 -10.16 30.07 13.29
N ASN A 275 -9.23 31.04 13.39
CA ASN A 275 -8.73 31.76 12.24
C ASN A 275 -7.56 31.08 11.53
N CYS A 276 -6.57 30.48 12.20
CA CYS A 276 -5.42 29.87 11.51
C CYS A 276 -5.26 28.37 11.77
N ILE A 277 -6.11 27.77 12.61
CA ILE A 277 -6.10 26.34 12.97
C ILE A 277 -4.80 25.95 13.71
N SER A 278 -4.02 26.93 14.18
CA SER A 278 -2.87 26.66 15.05
C SER A 278 -3.34 26.30 16.46
N PRO A 279 -2.64 25.37 17.14
CA PRO A 279 -2.91 25.08 18.55
C PRO A 279 -2.65 26.32 19.40
N THR A 280 -3.54 26.56 20.37
CA THR A 280 -3.40 27.64 21.36
C THR A 280 -2.86 27.04 22.66
N GLN A 281 -2.26 27.87 23.52
CA GLN A 281 -1.82 27.45 24.85
C GLN A 281 -2.90 27.72 25.90
N PRO A 282 -2.91 26.98 27.02
CA PRO A 282 -3.74 27.31 28.17
C PRO A 282 -3.58 28.78 28.60
N GLY A 283 -4.67 29.51 28.72
CA GLY A 283 -4.68 30.92 29.10
C GLY A 283 -4.49 31.93 27.96
N ASP A 284 -4.21 31.49 26.74
CA ASP A 284 -4.08 32.40 25.59
C ASP A 284 -5.39 33.16 25.35
N LYS A 285 -5.30 34.48 25.26
CA LYS A 285 -6.40 35.36 24.83
C LYS A 285 -6.35 35.64 23.33
N PHE A 286 -5.16 35.54 22.73
CA PHE A 286 -4.89 35.76 21.32
C PHE A 286 -4.01 34.63 20.79
N CYS A 287 -4.24 34.23 19.55
CA CYS A 287 -3.42 33.24 18.87
C CYS A 287 -2.01 33.80 18.64
N SER A 288 -0.99 33.11 19.15
CA SER A 288 0.43 33.47 18.97
C SER A 288 0.90 33.48 17.51
N VAL A 289 0.18 32.82 16.60
CA VAL A 289 0.55 32.72 15.18
C VAL A 289 -0.11 33.81 14.33
N CYS A 290 -1.38 34.15 14.57
CA CYS A 290 -2.13 35.07 13.70
C CYS A 290 -2.76 36.28 14.42
N GLY A 291 -2.59 36.40 15.74
CA GLY A 291 -3.11 37.52 16.54
C GLY A 291 -4.64 37.52 16.73
N HIS A 292 -5.38 36.57 16.16
CA HIS A 292 -6.82 36.50 16.32
C HIS A 292 -7.20 36.17 17.77
N GLN A 293 -8.28 36.75 18.29
CA GLN A 293 -8.78 36.45 19.63
C GLN A 293 -9.26 34.99 19.69
N VAL A 294 -8.86 34.26 20.71
CA VAL A 294 -9.20 32.84 20.89
C VAL A 294 -9.96 32.62 22.19
N ALA A 295 -10.72 31.52 22.23
CA ALA A 295 -11.39 31.11 23.45
C ALA A 295 -10.36 30.66 24.49
N VAL A 296 -10.33 31.34 25.64
CA VAL A 296 -9.42 31.02 26.73
C VAL A 296 -9.81 29.68 27.35
N TRP A 297 -8.86 28.76 27.47
CA TRP A 297 -9.05 27.43 28.05
C TRP A 297 -7.92 27.11 29.03
N GLY A 298 -8.06 26.03 29.82
CA GLY A 298 -7.03 25.59 30.75
C GLY A 298 -6.71 26.59 31.86
N VAL A 299 -7.68 27.45 32.23
CA VAL A 299 -7.56 28.41 33.33
C VAL A 299 -8.59 28.11 34.41
N CYS A 300 -8.26 28.43 35.67
CA CYS A 300 -9.16 28.24 36.79
C CYS A 300 -10.44 29.05 36.61
N SER A 301 -11.60 28.39 36.80
CA SER A 301 -12.91 29.06 36.70
C SER A 301 -13.04 30.26 37.67
N GLN A 302 -12.39 30.20 38.84
CA GLN A 302 -12.43 31.23 39.89
C GLN A 302 -11.29 32.25 39.76
N CYS A 303 -10.03 31.84 39.86
CA CYS A 303 -8.90 32.78 39.93
C CYS A 303 -8.23 33.06 38.58
N LYS A 304 -8.70 32.46 37.47
CA LYS A 304 -8.18 32.62 36.10
C LYS A 304 -6.72 32.24 35.89
N GLN A 305 -6.06 31.66 36.89
CA GLN A 305 -4.69 31.15 36.75
C GLN A 305 -4.64 29.92 35.86
N VAL A 306 -3.60 29.83 35.04
CA VAL A 306 -3.36 28.67 34.17
C VAL A 306 -3.20 27.42 35.02
N LEU A 307 -3.94 26.38 34.64
CA LEU A 307 -3.95 25.09 35.32
C LEU A 307 -2.90 24.16 34.70
N PRO A 308 -2.21 23.34 35.51
CA PRO A 308 -1.46 22.21 35.00
C PRO A 308 -2.37 21.26 34.21
N ALA A 309 -1.81 20.53 33.23
CA ALA A 309 -2.57 19.57 32.43
C ALA A 309 -3.29 18.56 33.34
N ASN A 310 -4.61 18.37 33.11
CA ASN A 310 -5.47 17.46 33.86
C ASN A 310 -5.55 17.73 35.39
N ALA A 311 -5.35 18.98 35.83
CA ALA A 311 -5.47 19.33 37.24
C ALA A 311 -6.93 19.28 37.73
N ASN A 312 -7.21 18.38 38.69
CA ASN A 312 -8.53 18.29 39.34
C ASN A 312 -8.82 19.47 40.28
N PHE A 313 -7.78 20.14 40.78
CA PHE A 313 -7.88 21.27 41.70
C PHE A 313 -6.91 22.37 41.28
N CYS A 314 -7.33 23.63 41.47
CA CYS A 314 -6.46 24.77 41.21
C CYS A 314 -5.37 24.87 42.29
N PRO A 315 -4.07 24.90 41.92
CA PRO A 315 -2.99 24.97 42.90
C PRO A 315 -2.93 26.29 43.68
N SER A 316 -3.53 27.36 43.17
CA SER A 316 -3.50 28.66 43.84
C SER A 316 -4.75 29.01 44.65
N CYS A 317 -5.92 28.45 44.33
CA CYS A 317 -7.15 28.75 45.08
C CYS A 317 -7.85 27.52 45.67
N GLY A 318 -7.34 26.31 45.42
CA GLY A 318 -7.91 25.06 45.94
C GLY A 318 -9.24 24.63 45.31
N LYS A 319 -9.84 25.45 44.43
CA LYS A 319 -11.13 25.12 43.80
C LYS A 319 -11.01 23.95 42.83
N ARG A 320 -11.96 23.01 42.92
CA ARG A 320 -12.12 21.89 41.98
C ARG A 320 -12.49 22.39 40.57
N GLN A 321 -11.90 21.81 39.53
CA GLN A 321 -12.10 22.19 38.11
C GLN A 321 -13.01 21.21 37.38
#